data_AF-A0A379GAK6-F1
#
_entry.id   AF-A0A379GAK6-F1
#
_cell.length_a   1.000
_cell.length_b   1.000
_cell.length_c   1.000
_cell.angle_alpha   90.00
_cell.angle_beta   90.00
_cell.angle_gamma   90.00
#
_symmetry.space_group_name_H-M   'P 1'
#
loop_
_entity.id
_entity.type
_entity.pdbx_description
1 polymer ?
#
loop_
_entity_poly.entity_id
_entity_poly.type
_entity_poly.pdbx_seq_one_letter_code
_entity_poly.pdbx_strand_id
1 'polypeptide(L)'
;MERNCNRRAHVNIIAYARALWAATKKKRRNTAIAIIIPMVLLEMVTAAFRGFGSPTGNGGGGSVIYVIYPLFILVCCIAASFGMSRKYEIPVLRVPVWGEWVVRWIIFVLLPFFFFLFVTHLLDIFVATPKSVPMPWEVDLAELPGSYTLPIIFFLVSFFFAVSIYFSFLSFFAGLLILAIVIIISLIFIPRAVFWYVGMQDTSWEVIGFLLVMGAAALALSYYKLQADRTDDDE
;
A
#
# COMPACT_ATOMS: atom_id res chain seq x y z
N MET A 1 3.10 39.95 9.99
CA MET A 1 2.11 39.46 8.99
C MET A 1 2.29 37.97 8.68
N GLU A 2 3.51 37.45 8.51
CA GLU A 2 3.79 36.03 8.19
C GLU A 2 3.20 35.01 9.15
N ARG A 3 3.28 35.23 10.48
CA ARG A 3 2.66 34.33 11.47
C ARG A 3 1.17 34.10 11.24
N ASN A 4 0.44 35.13 10.82
CA ASN A 4 -1.01 35.03 10.56
C ASN A 4 -1.32 34.38 9.21
N CYS A 5 -0.38 34.40 8.26
CA CYS A 5 -0.48 33.69 6.99
C CYS A 5 -0.23 32.19 7.19
N ASN A 6 0.87 31.82 7.87
CA ASN A 6 1.20 30.43 8.20
C ASN A 6 0.12 29.77 9.05
N ARG A 7 -0.46 30.49 10.02
CA ARG A 7 -1.57 29.98 10.83
C ARG A 7 -2.81 29.68 9.99
N ARG A 8 -3.16 30.55 9.03
CA ARG A 8 -4.30 30.33 8.13
C ARG A 8 -4.06 29.15 7.18
N ALA A 9 -2.87 29.06 6.59
CA ALA A 9 -2.48 27.93 5.74
C ALA A 9 -2.59 26.60 6.50
N HIS A 10 -2.08 26.56 7.74
CA HIS A 10 -2.16 25.36 8.58
C HIS A 10 -3.61 24.96 8.90
N VAL A 11 -4.48 25.92 9.25
CA VAL A 11 -5.90 25.63 9.52
C VAL A 11 -6.60 25.08 8.28
N ASN A 12 -6.31 25.63 7.09
CA ASN A 12 -6.87 25.15 5.84
C ASN A 12 -6.41 23.72 5.51
N ILE A 13 -5.13 23.40 5.72
CA ILE A 13 -4.58 22.05 5.54
C ILE A 13 -5.23 21.03 6.47
N ILE A 14 -5.44 21.37 7.75
CA ILE A 14 -6.13 20.48 8.70
C ILE A 14 -7.59 20.26 8.26
N ALA A 15 -8.30 21.33 7.90
CA ALA A 15 -9.68 21.24 7.46
C ALA A 15 -9.81 20.35 6.21
N TYR A 16 -8.87 20.52 5.27
CA TYR A 16 -8.76 19.68 4.08
C TYR A 16 -8.50 18.21 4.44
N ALA A 17 -7.53 17.92 5.31
CA ALA A 17 -7.24 16.57 5.76
C ALA A 17 -8.48 15.90 6.41
N ARG A 18 -9.24 16.63 7.22
CA ARG A 18 -10.48 16.14 7.82
C ARG A 18 -11.57 15.86 6.78
N ALA A 19 -11.75 16.76 5.83
CA ALA A 19 -12.72 16.59 4.74
C ALA A 19 -12.37 15.37 3.88
N LEU A 20 -11.10 15.25 3.49
CA LEU A 20 -10.59 14.12 2.71
C LEU A 20 -10.73 12.80 3.48
N TRP A 21 -10.46 12.83 4.79
CA TRP A 21 -10.68 11.68 5.65
C TRP A 21 -12.16 11.27 5.70
N ALA A 22 -13.07 12.21 5.90
CA ALA A 22 -14.50 11.95 5.96
C ALA A 22 -15.03 11.39 4.62
N ALA A 23 -14.65 12.00 3.49
CA ALA A 23 -15.09 11.61 2.15
C ALA A 23 -14.69 10.17 1.79
N THR A 24 -13.52 9.73 2.26
CA THR A 24 -13.00 8.37 1.98
C THR A 24 -13.33 7.35 3.07
N LYS A 25 -13.95 7.76 4.18
CA LYS A 25 -14.26 6.88 5.33
C LYS A 25 -15.10 5.67 4.92
N LYS A 26 -16.14 5.86 4.10
CA LYS A 26 -17.02 4.78 3.66
C LYS A 26 -16.28 3.75 2.81
N LYS A 27 -15.48 4.20 1.83
CA LYS A 27 -14.67 3.31 0.98
C LYS A 27 -13.67 2.51 1.81
N ARG A 28 -12.91 3.19 2.68
CA ARG A 28 -11.93 2.53 3.56
C ARG A 28 -12.56 1.54 4.52
N ARG A 29 -13.70 1.87 5.12
CA ARG A 29 -14.45 0.94 5.97
C ARG A 29 -14.91 -0.29 5.18
N ASN A 30 -15.47 -0.09 3.99
CA ASN A 30 -15.94 -1.20 3.17
C ASN A 30 -14.78 -2.09 2.71
N THR A 31 -13.65 -1.50 2.31
CA THR A 31 -12.43 -2.25 2.01
C THR A 31 -11.99 -3.05 3.23
N ALA A 32 -11.82 -2.42 4.40
CA ALA A 32 -11.43 -3.11 5.63
C ALA A 32 -12.35 -4.28 6.00
N ILE A 33 -13.68 -4.11 5.91
CA ILE A 33 -14.66 -5.18 6.14
C ILE A 33 -14.48 -6.32 5.14
N ALA A 34 -14.33 -5.99 3.85
CA ALA A 34 -14.14 -6.97 2.78
C ALA A 34 -12.83 -7.76 2.90
N ILE A 35 -11.92 -7.36 3.79
CA ILE A 35 -10.63 -8.03 4.05
C ILE A 35 -10.69 -8.84 5.34
N ILE A 36 -11.15 -8.21 6.43
CA ILE A 36 -11.22 -8.84 7.75
C ILE A 36 -12.13 -10.07 7.68
N ILE A 37 -13.25 -10.01 6.96
CA ILE A 37 -14.17 -11.15 6.86
C ILE A 37 -13.51 -12.37 6.17
N PRO A 38 -12.97 -12.27 4.94
CA PRO A 38 -12.26 -13.40 4.32
C PRO A 38 -11.07 -13.88 5.13
N MET A 39 -10.33 -12.98 5.77
CA MET A 39 -9.17 -13.34 6.58
C MET A 39 -9.56 -14.16 7.82
N VAL A 40 -10.58 -13.72 8.55
CA VAL A 40 -11.13 -14.47 9.70
C VAL A 40 -11.71 -15.81 9.24
N LEU A 41 -12.38 -15.85 8.09
CA LEU A 41 -12.90 -17.10 7.52
C LEU A 41 -11.76 -18.07 7.15
N LEU A 42 -10.69 -17.57 6.51
CA LEU A 42 -9.52 -18.38 6.15
C LEU A 42 -8.87 -18.97 7.40
N GLU A 43 -8.69 -18.17 8.44
CA GLU A 43 -8.16 -18.59 9.74
C GLU A 43 -9.07 -19.63 10.40
N MET A 44 -10.38 -19.38 10.49
CA MET A 44 -11.34 -20.37 11.03
C MET A 44 -11.29 -21.69 10.26
N VAL A 45 -11.17 -21.66 8.94
CA VAL A 45 -11.03 -22.86 8.10
C VAL A 45 -9.71 -23.57 8.39
N THR A 46 -8.58 -22.85 8.41
CA THR A 46 -7.27 -23.45 8.73
C THR A 46 -7.20 -24.01 10.15
N ALA A 47 -7.81 -23.34 11.13
CA ALA A 47 -7.94 -23.81 12.50
C ALA A 47 -8.82 -25.06 12.59
N ALA A 48 -9.94 -25.10 11.86
CA ALA A 48 -10.82 -26.27 11.79
C ALA A 48 -10.10 -27.49 11.19
N PHE A 49 -9.27 -27.29 10.16
CA PHE A 49 -8.46 -28.37 9.58
C PHE A 49 -7.31 -28.82 10.50
N ARG A 50 -6.69 -27.90 11.27
CA ARG A 50 -5.70 -28.25 12.30
C ARG A 50 -6.30 -29.03 13.47
N GLY A 51 -7.60 -28.86 13.75
CA GLY A 51 -8.34 -29.60 14.77
C GLY A 51 -8.75 -31.03 14.35
N PHE A 52 -8.71 -31.36 13.06
CA PHE A 52 -9.01 -32.69 12.55
C PHE A 52 -7.74 -33.56 12.56
N GLY A 53 -7.39 -34.14 13.72
CA GLY A 53 -6.40 -35.24 13.74
C GLY A 53 -5.56 -35.49 15.00
N SER A 54 -5.64 -34.70 16.08
CA SER A 54 -4.84 -34.99 17.29
C SER A 54 -5.62 -34.82 18.60
N PRO A 55 -5.75 -35.86 19.44
CA PRO A 55 -6.33 -35.77 20.78
C PRO A 55 -5.43 -35.06 21.82
N THR A 56 -4.20 -34.71 21.45
CA THR A 56 -3.22 -34.00 22.30
C THR A 56 -2.36 -33.12 21.40
N GLY A 57 -2.66 -31.83 21.26
CA GLY A 57 -1.97 -31.07 20.21
C GLY A 57 -2.24 -29.58 20.16
N ASN A 58 -2.06 -28.87 21.29
CA ASN A 58 -1.70 -27.44 21.28
C ASN A 58 -0.29 -27.26 20.66
N GLY A 59 -0.13 -27.66 19.40
CA GLY A 59 1.02 -27.29 18.59
C GLY A 59 0.85 -25.82 18.25
N GLY A 60 1.48 -24.95 19.03
CA GLY A 60 1.49 -23.50 18.77
C GLY A 60 1.69 -23.27 17.28
N GLY A 61 0.68 -22.66 16.65
CA GLY A 61 0.61 -22.53 15.21
C GLY A 61 1.86 -21.84 14.69
N GLY A 62 2.47 -22.40 13.65
CA GLY A 62 3.42 -21.62 12.85
C GLY A 62 2.74 -20.32 12.42
N SER A 63 3.51 -19.23 12.43
CA SER A 63 3.06 -17.90 11.99
C SER A 63 2.34 -18.01 10.64
N VAL A 64 1.15 -17.42 10.53
CA VAL A 64 0.31 -17.45 9.31
C VAL A 64 0.61 -16.22 8.45
N ILE A 65 1.54 -15.39 8.89
CA ILE A 65 1.87 -14.09 8.34
C ILE A 65 2.22 -14.13 6.85
N TYR A 66 2.90 -15.20 6.40
CA TYR A 66 3.26 -15.44 5.00
C TYR A 66 2.06 -15.60 4.07
N VAL A 67 0.96 -16.17 4.56
CA VAL A 67 -0.30 -16.33 3.82
C VAL A 67 -1.08 -15.01 3.78
N ILE A 68 -0.88 -14.19 4.80
CA ILE A 68 -1.61 -12.95 5.04
C ILE A 68 -0.96 -11.77 4.29
N TYR A 69 0.37 -11.75 4.11
CA TYR A 69 1.07 -10.64 3.46
C TYR A 69 0.52 -10.28 2.07
N PRO A 70 0.30 -11.21 1.11
CA PRO A 70 -0.22 -10.85 -0.20
C PRO A 70 -1.59 -10.18 -0.14
N LEU A 71 -2.45 -10.63 0.79
CA LEU A 71 -3.75 -10.00 1.03
C LEU A 71 -3.55 -8.56 1.47
N PHE A 72 -2.73 -8.31 2.49
CA PHE A 72 -2.46 -6.96 3.01
C PHE A 72 -1.78 -6.04 1.99
N ILE A 73 -0.90 -6.56 1.15
CA ILE A 73 -0.33 -5.80 0.04
C ILE A 73 -1.44 -5.31 -0.89
N LEU A 74 -2.35 -6.22 -1.29
CA LEU A 74 -3.50 -5.88 -2.12
C LEU A 74 -4.40 -4.82 -1.46
N VAL A 75 -4.64 -4.92 -0.15
CA VAL A 75 -5.35 -3.88 0.62
C VAL A 75 -4.70 -2.53 0.50
N CYS A 76 -3.38 -2.48 0.70
CA CYS A 76 -2.63 -1.24 0.68
C CYS A 76 -2.66 -0.61 -0.71
N CYS A 77 -2.56 -1.41 -1.78
CA CYS A 77 -2.72 -0.97 -3.16
C CYS A 77 -4.13 -0.41 -3.43
N ILE A 78 -5.19 -1.08 -2.96
CA ILE A 78 -6.57 -0.58 -3.07
C ILE A 78 -6.73 0.75 -2.32
N ALA A 79 -6.21 0.84 -1.10
CA ALA A 79 -6.28 2.06 -0.31
C ALA A 79 -5.54 3.22 -0.99
N ALA A 80 -4.34 2.96 -1.52
CA ALA A 80 -3.55 3.92 -2.28
C ALA A 80 -4.27 4.42 -3.55
N SER A 81 -5.01 3.52 -4.21
CA SER A 81 -5.80 3.85 -5.40
C SER A 81 -6.95 4.83 -5.16
N PHE A 82 -7.28 5.13 -3.90
CA PHE A 82 -8.28 6.13 -3.54
C PHE A 82 -7.73 7.56 -3.50
N GLY A 83 -6.46 7.76 -3.88
CA GLY A 83 -5.73 9.02 -3.81
C GLY A 83 -6.47 10.25 -4.33
N MET A 84 -7.28 10.11 -5.39
CA MET A 84 -8.13 11.19 -5.94
C MET A 84 -9.64 10.95 -5.81
N SER A 85 -10.05 9.94 -5.05
CA SER A 85 -11.47 9.68 -4.84
C SER A 85 -12.13 10.92 -4.25
N ARG A 86 -13.14 11.44 -4.95
CA ARG A 86 -13.95 12.60 -4.54
C ARG A 86 -13.21 13.95 -4.62
N LYS A 87 -12.23 14.10 -5.52
CA LYS A 87 -11.51 15.39 -5.80
C LYS A 87 -12.46 16.58 -5.90
N TYR A 88 -13.57 16.43 -6.62
CA TYR A 88 -14.54 17.49 -6.90
C TYR A 88 -15.49 17.85 -5.74
N GLU A 89 -15.53 17.06 -4.66
CA GLU A 89 -16.43 17.31 -3.53
C GLU A 89 -15.76 18.11 -2.40
N ILE A 90 -14.45 18.29 -2.46
CA ILE A 90 -13.68 18.96 -1.40
C ILE A 90 -13.13 20.26 -1.98
N PRO A 91 -13.57 21.44 -1.52
CA PRO A 91 -13.07 22.70 -2.03
C PRO A 91 -11.58 22.86 -1.68
N VAL A 92 -10.73 22.94 -2.71
CA VAL A 92 -9.26 23.01 -2.58
C VAL A 92 -8.73 24.45 -2.60
N LEU A 93 -9.56 25.45 -2.96
CA LEU A 93 -9.17 26.83 -3.30
C LEU A 93 -8.24 27.56 -2.30
N ARG A 94 -8.13 27.10 -1.05
CA ARG A 94 -7.33 27.77 0.00
C ARG A 94 -6.15 26.93 0.52
N VAL A 95 -5.84 25.82 -0.14
CA VAL A 95 -4.74 24.90 0.23
C VAL A 95 -3.65 24.97 -0.85
N PRO A 96 -2.37 25.16 -0.47
CA PRO A 96 -1.28 25.10 -1.44
C PRO A 96 -1.16 23.69 -2.01
N VAL A 97 -0.81 23.56 -3.29
CA VAL A 97 -0.63 22.26 -4.00
C VAL A 97 0.26 21.31 -3.21
N TRP A 98 1.37 21.81 -2.68
CA TRP A 98 2.27 21.03 -1.82
C TRP A 98 1.55 20.49 -0.56
N GLY A 99 0.75 21.32 0.10
CA GLY A 99 0.00 20.90 1.29
C GLY A 99 -1.07 19.86 0.97
N GLU A 100 -1.76 20.00 -0.16
CA GLU A 100 -2.70 18.99 -0.64
C GLU A 100 -1.98 17.66 -0.91
N TRP A 101 -0.90 17.71 -1.68
CA TRP A 101 -0.13 16.53 -2.06
C TRP A 101 0.42 15.80 -0.83
N VAL A 102 1.02 16.52 0.14
CA VAL A 102 1.53 15.93 1.38
C VAL A 102 0.42 15.24 2.16
N VAL A 103 -0.74 15.86 2.31
CA VAL A 103 -1.87 15.25 3.03
C VAL A 103 -2.35 13.98 2.32
N ARG A 104 -2.47 14.00 1.00
CA ARG A 104 -2.84 12.82 0.20
C ARG A 104 -1.79 11.72 0.32
N TRP A 105 -0.51 12.05 0.21
CA TRP A 105 0.60 11.12 0.38
C TRP A 105 0.60 10.46 1.76
N ILE A 106 0.42 11.25 2.84
CA ILE A 106 0.33 10.71 4.20
C ILE A 106 -0.83 9.72 4.33
N ILE A 107 -2.01 10.07 3.81
CA ILE A 107 -3.23 9.26 3.99
C ILE A 107 -3.23 8.01 3.11
N PHE A 108 -2.70 8.09 1.88
CA PHE A 108 -2.86 7.04 0.86
C PHE A 108 -1.58 6.27 0.54
N VAL A 109 -0.41 6.74 0.98
CA VAL A 109 0.86 6.03 0.79
C VAL A 109 1.45 5.65 2.14
N LEU A 110 1.73 6.64 2.98
CA LEU A 110 2.42 6.43 4.25
C LEU A 110 1.58 5.60 5.24
N LEU A 111 0.29 5.94 5.38
CA LEU A 111 -0.60 5.24 6.30
C LEU A 111 -0.87 3.79 5.88
N PRO A 112 -1.14 3.46 4.61
CA PRO A 112 -1.20 2.07 4.15
C PRO A 112 0.12 1.32 4.34
N PHE A 113 1.27 1.97 4.06
CA PHE A 113 2.59 1.36 4.28
C PHE A 113 2.82 0.99 5.75
N PHE A 114 2.53 1.90 6.69
CA PHE A 114 2.63 1.61 8.12
C PHE A 114 1.55 0.63 8.60
N PHE A 115 0.36 0.67 8.01
CA PHE A 115 -0.69 -0.30 8.29
C PHE A 115 -0.20 -1.71 7.92
N PHE A 116 0.42 -1.88 6.75
CA PHE A 116 1.06 -3.13 6.39
C PHE A 116 2.12 -3.53 7.42
N LEU A 117 3.04 -2.64 7.78
CA LEU A 117 4.14 -2.94 8.70
C LEU A 117 3.68 -3.37 10.09
N PHE A 118 2.71 -2.68 10.68
CA PHE A 118 2.35 -2.92 12.09
C PHE A 118 1.12 -3.81 12.26
N VAL A 119 0.10 -3.65 11.42
CA VAL A 119 -1.18 -4.33 11.63
C VAL A 119 -1.13 -5.79 11.21
N THR A 120 -0.33 -6.14 10.19
CA THR A 120 -0.11 -7.55 9.81
C THR A 120 0.49 -8.35 10.97
N HIS A 121 1.54 -7.83 11.59
CA HIS A 121 2.23 -8.47 12.72
C HIS A 121 1.37 -8.48 13.99
N LEU A 122 0.61 -7.41 14.26
CA LEU A 122 -0.37 -7.42 15.36
C LEU A 122 -1.44 -8.49 15.15
N LEU A 123 -1.97 -8.63 13.94
CA LEU A 123 -2.97 -9.67 13.65
C LEU A 123 -2.38 -11.08 13.75
N ASP A 124 -1.15 -11.29 13.31
CA ASP A 124 -0.48 -12.59 13.49
C ASP A 124 -0.31 -12.94 14.98
N ILE A 125 0.03 -11.96 15.82
CA ILE A 125 0.08 -12.12 17.30
C ILE A 125 -1.30 -12.51 17.85
N PHE A 126 -2.36 -11.77 17.48
CA PHE A 126 -3.68 -11.97 18.07
C PHE A 126 -4.40 -13.21 17.55
N VAL A 127 -4.17 -13.60 16.30
CA VAL A 127 -4.92 -14.66 15.64
C VAL A 127 -4.17 -16.00 15.67
N ALA A 128 -2.89 -16.01 15.31
CA ALA A 128 -2.10 -17.24 15.25
C ALA A 128 -1.39 -17.58 16.57
N THR A 129 -1.19 -16.61 17.46
CA THR A 129 -0.47 -16.77 18.74
C THR A 129 0.84 -17.59 18.61
N PRO A 130 1.71 -17.26 17.63
CA PRO A 130 2.86 -18.10 17.34
C PRO A 130 3.90 -18.02 18.46
N LYS A 131 4.72 -19.07 18.60
CA LYS A 131 5.83 -19.11 19.58
C LYS A 131 6.92 -18.06 19.32
N SER A 132 6.99 -17.57 18.08
CA SER A 132 7.90 -16.53 17.62
C SER A 132 7.21 -15.73 16.51
N VAL A 133 7.28 -14.40 16.60
CA VAL A 133 6.77 -13.49 15.56
C VAL A 133 7.99 -12.83 14.91
N PRO A 134 8.12 -12.84 13.57
CA PRO A 134 9.18 -12.10 12.90
C PRO A 134 9.06 -10.59 13.18
N MET A 135 10.18 -9.88 13.21
CA MET A 135 10.15 -8.44 13.42
C MET A 135 9.41 -7.73 12.26
N PRO A 136 8.83 -6.53 12.47
CA PRO A 136 8.10 -5.81 11.42
C PRO A 136 8.89 -5.51 10.13
N TRP A 137 10.22 -5.56 10.20
CA TRP A 137 11.13 -5.38 9.07
C TRP A 137 11.67 -6.70 8.49
N GLU A 138 11.36 -7.84 9.12
CA GLU A 138 11.70 -9.21 8.68
C GLU A 138 10.50 -9.81 7.93
N VAL A 139 10.04 -9.08 6.91
CA VAL A 139 8.85 -9.43 6.14
C VAL A 139 9.28 -10.26 4.95
N ASP A 140 8.91 -11.54 4.93
CA ASP A 140 9.35 -12.46 3.89
C ASP A 140 8.16 -12.95 3.06
N LEU A 141 8.20 -12.64 1.75
CA LEU A 141 7.21 -13.10 0.77
C LEU A 141 7.69 -14.46 0.28
N ALA A 142 6.82 -15.47 0.33
CA ALA A 142 7.17 -16.78 -0.19
C ALA A 142 7.75 -16.66 -1.61
N GLU A 143 8.89 -17.32 -1.86
CA GLU A 143 9.65 -17.31 -3.13
C GLU A 143 10.53 -16.08 -3.41
N LEU A 144 10.53 -15.05 -2.54
CA LEU A 144 11.39 -13.87 -2.64
C LEU A 144 12.19 -13.65 -1.35
N PRO A 145 13.46 -13.19 -1.41
CA PRO A 145 14.17 -12.72 -0.23
C PRO A 145 13.40 -11.60 0.48
N GLY A 146 13.15 -11.76 1.79
CA GLY A 146 12.39 -10.79 2.57
C GLY A 146 12.93 -9.35 2.56
N SER A 147 14.20 -9.16 2.22
CA SER A 147 14.79 -7.84 1.96
C SER A 147 14.06 -7.03 0.88
N TYR A 148 13.35 -7.69 -0.05
CA TYR A 148 12.62 -7.03 -1.12
C TYR A 148 11.22 -6.57 -0.73
N THR A 149 10.64 -7.11 0.35
CA THR A 149 9.23 -6.89 0.64
C THR A 149 8.91 -5.42 0.93
N LEU A 150 9.72 -4.73 1.73
CA LEU A 150 9.50 -3.31 2.01
C LEU A 150 9.67 -2.42 0.77
N PRO A 151 10.74 -2.57 -0.04
CA PRO A 151 10.85 -1.88 -1.33
C PRO A 151 9.67 -2.14 -2.27
N ILE A 152 9.22 -3.40 -2.39
CA ILE A 152 8.08 -3.77 -3.24
C ILE A 152 6.83 -3.03 -2.79
N ILE A 153 6.54 -3.05 -1.49
CA ILE A 153 5.31 -2.44 -0.97
C ILE A 153 5.36 -0.94 -1.14
N PHE A 154 6.48 -0.30 -0.81
CA PHE A 154 6.67 1.13 -1.02
C PHE A 154 6.47 1.52 -2.48
N PHE A 155 7.06 0.76 -3.41
CA PHE A 155 6.86 0.96 -4.84
C PHE A 155 5.38 0.82 -5.22
N LEU A 156 4.72 -0.27 -4.82
CA LEU A 156 3.34 -0.54 -5.17
C LEU A 156 2.38 0.54 -4.66
N VAL A 157 2.45 0.91 -3.37
CA VAL A 157 1.56 1.95 -2.84
C VAL A 157 1.81 3.31 -3.50
N SER A 158 3.06 3.64 -3.81
CA SER A 158 3.41 4.89 -4.51
C SER A 158 2.91 4.88 -5.96
N PHE A 159 3.05 3.74 -6.65
CA PHE A 159 2.55 3.54 -8.01
C PHE A 159 1.03 3.64 -8.09
N PHE A 160 0.30 2.89 -7.26
CA PHE A 160 -1.18 2.94 -7.27
C PHE A 160 -1.72 4.31 -6.85
N PHE A 161 -1.02 5.01 -5.95
CA PHE A 161 -1.32 6.40 -5.64
C PHE A 161 -1.14 7.29 -6.86
N ALA A 162 -0.01 7.22 -7.55
CA ALA A 162 0.26 7.99 -8.77
C ALA A 162 -0.78 7.71 -9.85
N VAL A 163 -1.09 6.44 -10.15
CA VAL A 163 -2.13 6.03 -11.11
C VAL A 163 -3.49 6.63 -10.74
N SER A 164 -3.83 6.68 -9.45
CA SER A 164 -5.09 7.30 -9.01
C SER A 164 -5.17 8.79 -9.29
N ILE A 165 -4.03 9.47 -9.48
CA ILE A 165 -3.99 10.88 -9.89
C ILE A 165 -4.38 11.05 -11.36
N TYR A 166 -3.98 10.11 -12.22
CA TYR A 166 -4.29 10.14 -13.64
C TYR A 166 -5.69 9.59 -13.97
N PHE A 167 -6.14 8.56 -13.24
CA PHE A 167 -7.42 7.90 -13.47
C PHE A 167 -8.32 8.04 -12.24
N SER A 168 -9.37 8.87 -12.34
CA SER A 168 -10.30 9.12 -11.23
C SER A 168 -11.34 8.00 -11.02
N PHE A 169 -11.61 7.21 -12.06
CA PHE A 169 -12.52 6.07 -12.06
C PHE A 169 -11.75 4.77 -12.35
N LEU A 170 -12.05 3.69 -11.61
CA LEU A 170 -11.39 2.37 -11.73
C LEU A 170 -9.84 2.41 -11.67
N SER A 171 -9.27 3.39 -10.97
CA SER A 171 -7.81 3.59 -10.77
C SER A 171 -7.05 2.30 -10.43
N PHE A 172 -7.62 1.49 -9.53
CA PHE A 172 -7.03 0.20 -9.14
C PHE A 172 -6.90 -0.76 -10.33
N PHE A 173 -7.94 -0.90 -11.16
CA PHE A 173 -7.90 -1.79 -12.31
C PHE A 173 -6.98 -1.28 -13.41
N ALA A 174 -6.94 0.05 -13.62
CA ALA A 174 -5.96 0.66 -14.53
C ALA A 174 -4.53 0.38 -14.06
N GLY A 175 -4.25 0.52 -12.77
CA GLY A 175 -2.95 0.22 -12.18
C GLY A 175 -2.57 -1.25 -12.33
N LEU A 176 -3.51 -2.18 -12.08
CA LEU A 176 -3.28 -3.61 -12.29
C LEU A 176 -2.98 -3.94 -13.76
N LEU A 177 -3.71 -3.33 -14.70
CA LEU A 177 -3.48 -3.54 -16.13
C LEU A 177 -2.09 -3.05 -16.55
N ILE A 178 -1.69 -1.85 -16.11
CA ILE A 178 -0.35 -1.31 -16.38
C ILE A 178 0.72 -2.22 -15.79
N LEU A 179 0.57 -2.65 -14.53
CA LEU A 179 1.52 -3.54 -13.87
C LEU A 179 1.63 -4.89 -14.58
N ALA A 180 0.50 -5.47 -15.00
CA ALA A 180 0.47 -6.72 -15.76
C ALA A 180 1.20 -6.59 -17.10
N ILE A 181 0.98 -5.50 -17.84
CA ILE A 181 1.69 -5.24 -19.10
C ILE A 181 3.20 -5.12 -18.85
N VAL A 182 3.61 -4.37 -17.82
CA VAL A 182 5.04 -4.21 -17.47
C VAL A 182 5.66 -5.56 -17.11
N ILE A 183 4.97 -6.40 -16.34
CA ILE A 183 5.44 -7.75 -15.98
C ILE A 183 5.57 -8.61 -17.24
N ILE A 184 4.58 -8.62 -18.13
CA ILE A 184 4.61 -9.40 -19.37
C ILE A 184 5.79 -8.97 -20.26
N ILE A 185 5.96 -7.66 -20.45
CA ILE A 185 7.10 -7.10 -21.21
C ILE A 185 8.42 -7.52 -20.56
N SER A 186 8.53 -7.37 -19.23
CA SER A 186 9.72 -7.79 -18.49
C SER A 186 10.03 -9.28 -18.69
N LEU A 187 9.02 -10.15 -18.65
CA LEU A 187 9.18 -11.59 -18.88
C LEU A 187 9.62 -11.96 -20.30
N ILE A 188 9.35 -11.10 -21.29
CA ILE A 188 9.75 -11.30 -22.70
C ILE A 188 11.19 -10.82 -22.92
N PHE A 189 11.54 -9.65 -22.39
CA PHE A 189 12.83 -9.01 -22.67
C PHE A 189 13.95 -9.42 -21.70
N ILE A 190 13.62 -9.85 -20.49
CA ILE A 190 14.62 -10.28 -19.52
C ILE A 190 15.07 -11.71 -19.87
N PRO A 191 16.37 -11.94 -20.14
CA PRO A 191 16.86 -13.28 -20.39
C PRO A 191 16.61 -14.14 -19.14
N ARG A 192 15.73 -15.14 -19.29
CA ARG A 192 15.30 -16.03 -18.20
C ARG A 192 16.49 -16.64 -17.46
N ALA A 193 17.59 -16.91 -18.17
CA ALA A 193 18.82 -17.47 -17.62
C ALA A 193 19.53 -16.58 -16.58
N VAL A 194 19.26 -15.27 -16.52
CA VAL A 194 19.92 -14.35 -15.57
C VAL A 194 19.12 -14.20 -14.27
N PHE A 195 17.79 -14.37 -14.32
CA PHE A 195 16.91 -14.18 -13.15
C PHE A 195 16.34 -15.49 -12.55
N TRP A 196 16.42 -16.62 -13.27
CA TRP A 196 15.97 -17.94 -12.79
C TRP A 196 17.11 -18.84 -12.26
N TYR A 197 18.24 -18.26 -11.84
CA TYR A 197 19.29 -19.03 -11.18
C TYR A 197 18.94 -19.27 -9.70
N VAL A 198 19.45 -20.38 -9.14
CA VAL A 198 19.32 -20.78 -7.73
C VAL A 198 19.73 -19.67 -6.73
N GLY A 199 20.45 -18.63 -7.18
CA GLY A 199 20.74 -17.39 -6.45
C GLY A 199 19.58 -16.40 -6.31
N MET A 200 18.34 -16.75 -6.67
CA MET A 200 17.16 -15.91 -6.41
C MET A 200 16.92 -15.68 -4.90
N GLN A 201 17.56 -16.50 -4.04
CA GLN A 201 17.60 -16.31 -2.59
C GLN A 201 18.57 -15.20 -2.14
N ASP A 202 19.51 -14.77 -3.00
CA ASP A 202 20.47 -13.73 -2.65
C ASP A 202 19.89 -12.33 -2.93
N THR A 203 20.05 -11.45 -1.96
CA THR A 203 19.62 -10.05 -2.06
C THR A 203 20.49 -9.28 -3.05
N SER A 204 19.86 -8.71 -4.08
CA SER A 204 20.42 -7.76 -5.03
C SER A 204 20.07 -6.34 -4.60
N TRP A 205 21.10 -5.56 -4.30
CA TRP A 205 20.96 -4.15 -3.95
C TRP A 205 20.46 -3.31 -5.13
N GLU A 206 20.74 -3.73 -6.35
CA GLU A 206 20.30 -3.08 -7.58
C GLU A 206 18.79 -3.14 -7.72
N VAL A 207 18.18 -4.29 -7.43
CA VAL A 207 16.71 -4.45 -7.44
C VAL A 207 16.05 -3.60 -6.37
N ILE A 208 16.62 -3.58 -5.15
CA ILE A 208 16.14 -2.71 -4.06
C ILE A 208 16.21 -1.24 -4.48
N GLY A 209 17.36 -0.81 -4.98
CA GLY A 209 17.58 0.56 -5.45
C GLY A 209 16.60 0.94 -6.56
N PHE A 210 16.40 0.06 -7.54
CA PHE A 210 15.45 0.26 -8.62
C PHE A 210 14.02 0.45 -8.11
N LEU A 211 13.54 -0.41 -7.21
CA LEU A 211 12.19 -0.31 -6.65
C LEU A 211 11.98 1.01 -5.88
N LEU A 212 12.97 1.41 -5.08
CA LEU A 212 12.92 2.67 -4.34
C LEU A 212 12.90 3.89 -5.27
N VAL A 213 13.75 3.89 -6.31
CA VAL A 213 13.79 4.96 -7.32
C VAL A 213 12.47 5.03 -8.07
N MET A 214 11.89 3.90 -8.48
CA MET A 214 10.60 3.87 -9.16
C MET A 214 9.45 4.33 -8.25
N GLY A 215 9.48 3.99 -6.97
CA GLY A 215 8.53 4.49 -5.97
C GLY A 215 8.63 6.01 -5.82
N ALA A 216 9.85 6.55 -5.68
CA ALA A 216 10.09 7.99 -5.60
C ALA A 216 9.67 8.72 -6.89
N ALA A 217 9.93 8.14 -8.06
CA ALA A 217 9.52 8.68 -9.35
C ALA A 217 7.99 8.74 -9.48
N ALA A 218 7.27 7.71 -9.02
CA ALA A 218 5.81 7.72 -8.99
C ALA A 218 5.26 8.85 -8.09
N LEU A 219 5.89 9.07 -6.93
CA LEU A 219 5.55 10.19 -6.05
C LEU A 219 5.82 11.55 -6.72
N ALA A 220 6.96 11.71 -7.39
CA ALA A 220 7.28 12.94 -8.11
C ALA A 220 6.27 13.22 -9.25
N LEU A 221 5.93 12.20 -10.05
CA LEU A 221 4.91 12.29 -11.11
C LEU A 221 3.54 12.68 -10.55
N SER A 222 3.16 12.09 -9.41
CA SER A 222 1.90 12.39 -8.74
C SER A 222 1.81 13.87 -8.32
N TYR A 223 2.92 14.44 -7.81
CA TYR A 223 3.00 15.86 -7.45
C TYR A 223 2.91 16.75 -8.70
N TYR A 224 3.72 16.44 -9.71
CA TYR A 224 3.75 17.22 -10.95
C TYR A 224 2.39 17.29 -11.63
N LYS A 225 1.66 16.17 -11.69
CA LYS A 225 0.31 16.14 -12.26
C LYS A 225 -0.69 16.98 -11.45
N LEU A 226 -0.63 16.90 -10.12
CA LEU A 226 -1.47 17.73 -9.25
C LEU A 226 -1.20 19.23 -9.44
N GLN A 227 0.08 19.59 -9.63
CA GLN A 227 0.49 20.95 -9.92
C GLN A 227 -0.02 21.43 -11.27
N ALA A 228 0.12 20.62 -12.33
CA ALA A 228 -0.37 20.93 -13.67
C ALA A 228 -1.89 21.11 -13.72
N ASP A 229 -2.64 20.22 -13.07
CA ASP A 229 -4.11 20.36 -12.97
C ASP A 229 -4.52 21.69 -12.32
N ARG A 230 -3.72 22.19 -11.37
CA ARG A 230 -4.03 23.44 -10.66
C ARG A 230 -3.75 24.67 -11.52
N THR A 231 -2.70 24.64 -12.34
CA THR A 231 -2.39 25.73 -13.26
C THR A 231 -3.42 25.83 -14.37
N ASP A 232 -3.91 24.69 -14.88
CA ASP A 232 -4.94 24.67 -15.93
C ASP A 232 -6.31 25.18 -15.43
N ASP A 233 -6.64 24.98 -14.15
CA ASP A 233 -7.89 25.47 -13.54
C ASP A 233 -7.89 26.99 -13.26
N ASP A 234 -6.71 27.63 -13.22
CA ASP A 234 -6.56 29.07 -12.91
C ASP A 234 -6.45 29.94 -14.19
N GLU A 235 -6.36 29.34 -15.39
CA GLU A 235 -6.45 29.98 -16.72
C GLU A 235 -7.89 30.08 -17.25
#